data_AF-A0A9X2L3W7-F1
#
_entry.id   AF-A0A9X2L3W7-F1
#
_cell.length_a   1.000
_cell.length_b   1.000
_cell.length_c   1.000
_cell.angle_alpha   90.00
_cell.angle_beta   90.00
_cell.angle_gamma   90.00
#
_symmetry.space_group_name_H-M   'P 1'
#
loop_
_entity.id
_entity.type
_entity.pdbx_description
1 polymer ?
#
loop_
_entity_poly.entity_id
_entity_poly.type
_entity_poly.pdbx_seq_one_letter_code
_entity_poly.pdbx_strand_id
1 'polypeptide(L)'
;MKEETKYKEWIDLVVYLTDIKYLNSTKIAEWDSIFNSIRIVSPAERPDHLDEHIGWRTSEKEEQRSDIWNEMLAQSDKEWTLFVEDDEVIQFNDFPNEAEVHEKKWAPALIVHTQNEKLYQHYQIRLVQKGKTQVFDGKNLPDCTRFITQNEIGLASMPIMIERKTNPVQEVNPSDELTLQSYSPQLYLVQGDQYFKEGKYVHAAAQYRQLLKKSRLLPFDRLGAVNGLASCLAEQYKWPQALALTEKSLDAEPLQSLPYLIQFKIFQLQKKWKQAFQSLNSYYERLELYSLANFDVKISEEETLINLADLALKSGLREEASKLLNELFAVKNGEVDRTFLRQLLVLSIELTDFEKSEFFFNKMFEDEVGSGTMDDEIREELNDYMTMFMQNEWHEFVYELYWELYNSNPQIDEYRRRLIVASVKTNRVEQAQKLVAKVA
;
A
#
# COMPACT_ATOMS: atom_id res chain seq x y z
N MET A 1 0.78 46.71 -8.44
CA MET A 1 1.00 45.29 -8.11
C MET A 1 0.09 44.49 -9.01
N LYS A 2 0.61 43.61 -9.86
CA LYS A 2 -0.23 42.60 -10.50
C LYS A 2 -0.63 41.64 -9.39
N GLU A 3 -1.92 41.49 -9.11
CA GLU A 3 -2.40 40.37 -8.31
C GLU A 3 -1.96 39.10 -9.05
N GLU A 4 -1.06 38.33 -8.43
CA GLU A 4 -0.79 36.98 -8.91
C GLU A 4 -2.07 36.18 -8.71
N THR A 5 -2.68 35.77 -9.82
CA THR A 5 -3.88 34.94 -9.82
C THR A 5 -3.53 33.63 -9.13
N LYS A 6 -4.12 33.38 -7.96
CA LYS A 6 -3.86 32.17 -7.17
C LYS A 6 -4.37 30.94 -7.93
N TYR A 7 -3.69 29.80 -7.79
CA TYR A 7 -3.97 28.61 -8.60
C TYR A 7 -5.40 28.06 -8.43
N LYS A 8 -5.96 28.12 -7.22
CA LYS A 8 -7.32 27.66 -6.86
C LYS A 8 -8.10 28.79 -6.15
N GLU A 9 -8.13 29.98 -6.76
CA GLU A 9 -8.83 31.17 -6.24
C GLU A 9 -10.37 31.06 -6.11
N TRP A 10 -10.95 29.96 -6.55
CA TRP A 10 -12.38 29.65 -6.42
C TRP A 10 -12.72 28.86 -5.14
N ILE A 11 -11.70 28.49 -4.35
CA ILE A 11 -11.85 27.73 -3.10
C ILE A 11 -11.32 28.55 -1.92
N ASP A 12 -12.08 28.56 -0.82
CA ASP A 12 -11.56 28.91 0.50
C ASP A 12 -11.07 27.67 1.25
N LEU A 13 -9.95 27.78 1.96
CA LEU A 13 -9.39 26.69 2.76
C LEU A 13 -9.71 26.90 4.24
N VAL A 14 -10.23 25.87 4.88
CA VAL A 14 -10.39 25.79 6.34
C VAL A 14 -9.43 24.73 6.88
N VAL A 15 -8.51 25.15 7.76
CA VAL A 15 -7.57 24.27 8.45
C VAL A 15 -8.04 24.09 9.89
N TYR A 16 -8.48 22.89 10.25
CA TYR A 16 -8.92 22.54 11.59
C TYR A 16 -7.79 21.88 12.37
N LEU A 17 -7.38 22.49 13.48
CA LEU A 17 -6.33 21.98 14.36
C LEU A 17 -6.96 21.44 15.65
N THR A 18 -6.70 20.18 15.96
CA THR A 18 -7.01 19.54 17.25
C THR A 18 -6.03 20.00 18.34
N ASP A 19 -4.81 20.37 17.95
CA ASP A 19 -3.72 20.82 18.81
C ASP A 19 -2.84 21.80 18.04
N ILE A 20 -2.42 22.89 18.68
CA ILE A 20 -1.59 23.93 18.06
C ILE A 20 -0.25 23.40 17.54
N LYS A 21 0.25 22.28 18.09
CA LYS A 21 1.49 21.65 17.62
C LYS A 21 1.44 21.21 16.15
N TYR A 22 0.25 21.05 15.58
CA TYR A 22 0.07 20.68 14.18
C TYR A 22 0.14 21.88 13.23
N LEU A 23 0.14 23.12 13.76
CA LEU A 23 0.33 24.32 12.96
C LEU A 23 1.72 24.31 12.32
N ASN A 24 1.77 24.38 10.99
CA ASN A 24 2.99 24.46 10.22
C ASN A 24 2.97 25.72 9.34
N SER A 25 3.69 26.76 9.77
CA SER A 25 3.67 28.07 9.10
C SER A 25 4.19 28.01 7.65
N THR A 26 5.15 27.13 7.35
CA THR A 26 5.64 26.94 5.97
C THR A 26 4.54 26.40 5.06
N LYS A 27 3.79 25.41 5.54
CA LYS A 27 2.68 24.80 4.82
C LYS A 27 1.50 25.77 4.65
N ILE A 28 1.22 26.57 5.67
CA ILE A 28 0.19 27.63 5.57
C ILE A 28 0.58 28.68 4.53
N ALA A 29 1.84 29.12 4.48
CA ALA A 29 2.32 30.06 3.48
C ALA A 29 2.24 29.49 2.05
N GLU A 30 2.56 28.21 1.87
CA GLU A 30 2.38 27.50 0.61
C GLU A 30 0.91 27.51 0.18
N TRP A 31 0.00 27.10 1.07
CA TRP A 31 -1.43 27.10 0.78
C TRP A 31 -1.99 28.49 0.50
N ASP A 32 -1.46 29.54 1.13
CA ASP A 32 -1.94 30.91 0.91
C ASP A 32 -1.66 31.37 -0.52
N SER A 33 -0.58 30.88 -1.14
CA SER A 33 -0.30 31.13 -2.55
C SER A 33 -1.25 30.38 -3.51
N ILE A 34 -1.97 29.36 -3.01
CA ILE A 34 -2.81 28.46 -3.81
C ILE A 34 -4.29 28.82 -3.71
N PHE A 35 -4.82 28.99 -2.49
CA PHE A 35 -6.25 29.16 -2.24
C PHE A 35 -6.65 30.62 -2.10
N ASN A 36 -7.92 30.95 -2.35
CA ASN A 36 -8.41 32.32 -2.23
C ASN A 36 -8.10 32.93 -0.85
N SER A 37 -8.55 32.25 0.19
CA SER A 37 -8.32 32.60 1.58
C SER A 37 -8.04 31.36 2.42
N ILE A 38 -7.36 31.55 3.55
CA ILE A 38 -7.15 30.53 4.55
C ILE A 38 -7.76 30.99 5.86
N ARG A 39 -8.51 30.09 6.50
CA ARG A 39 -8.97 30.26 7.87
C ARG A 39 -8.53 29.07 8.72
N ILE A 40 -7.87 29.35 9.84
CA ILE A 40 -7.42 28.35 10.79
C ILE A 40 -8.39 28.34 11.98
N VAL A 41 -8.87 27.16 12.33
CA VAL A 41 -9.63 26.91 13.56
C VAL A 41 -8.74 26.13 14.52
N SER A 42 -8.61 26.60 15.76
CA SER A 42 -7.71 26.00 16.75
C SER A 42 -8.24 26.19 18.18
N PRO A 43 -8.00 25.26 19.11
CA PRO A 43 -8.33 25.47 20.52
C PRO A 43 -7.38 26.47 21.23
N ALA A 44 -6.29 26.88 20.58
CA ALA A 44 -5.33 27.83 21.12
C ALA A 44 -5.56 29.26 20.60
N GLU A 45 -4.99 30.23 21.31
CA GLU A 45 -4.93 31.61 20.84
C GLU A 45 -4.06 31.74 19.58
N ARG A 46 -4.34 32.78 18.80
CA ARG A 46 -3.60 33.08 17.57
C ARG A 46 -2.13 33.35 17.88
N PRO A 47 -1.18 32.66 17.22
CA PRO A 47 0.24 32.97 17.37
C PRO A 47 0.61 34.32 16.74
N ASP A 48 1.46 35.10 17.42
CA ASP A 48 1.90 36.42 16.97
C ASP A 48 2.65 36.42 15.62
N HIS A 49 3.25 35.29 15.25
CA HIS A 49 4.06 35.15 14.04
C HIS A 49 3.25 34.80 12.78
N LEU A 50 1.93 34.67 12.89
CA LEU A 50 1.05 34.34 11.77
C LEU A 50 0.56 35.62 11.07
N ASP A 51 0.66 35.68 9.75
CA ASP A 51 0.29 36.85 8.95
C ASP A 51 -1.16 37.28 9.15
N GLU A 52 -1.39 38.59 9.36
CA GLU A 52 -2.69 39.16 9.77
C GLU A 52 -3.86 38.82 8.83
N HIS A 53 -3.61 38.62 7.54
CA HIS A 53 -4.66 38.30 6.56
C HIS A 53 -5.17 36.85 6.67
N ILE A 54 -4.42 35.96 7.32
CA ILE A 54 -4.85 34.57 7.57
C ILE A 54 -5.94 34.61 8.64
N GLY A 55 -7.14 34.15 8.32
CA GLY A 55 -8.25 34.12 9.26
C GLY A 55 -7.96 33.19 10.45
N TRP A 56 -8.37 33.59 11.66
CA TRP A 56 -8.24 32.76 12.87
C TRP A 56 -9.55 32.69 13.64
N ARG A 57 -9.92 31.48 14.07
CA ARG A 57 -11.05 31.22 14.97
C ARG A 57 -10.58 30.34 16.12
N THR A 58 -10.67 30.85 17.34
CA THR A 58 -10.47 30.02 18.53
C THR A 58 -11.72 29.16 18.75
N SER A 59 -11.57 27.85 18.92
CA SER A 59 -12.66 26.92 19.24
C SER A 59 -12.67 26.56 20.72
N GLU A 60 -13.84 26.53 21.35
CA GLU A 60 -13.98 26.02 22.71
C GLU A 60 -13.96 24.49 22.77
N LYS A 61 -13.57 23.93 23.93
CA LYS A 61 -13.40 22.48 24.11
C LYS A 61 -14.68 21.65 23.94
N GLU A 62 -15.84 22.27 24.15
CA GLU A 62 -17.15 21.59 24.06
C GLU A 62 -17.81 21.72 22.69
N GLU A 63 -17.26 22.54 21.79
CA GLU A 63 -17.81 22.72 20.45
C GLU A 63 -17.68 21.45 19.61
N GLN A 64 -18.69 21.22 18.77
CA GLN A 64 -18.73 20.07 17.89
C GLN A 64 -18.02 20.41 16.57
N ARG A 65 -17.12 19.54 16.11
CA ARG A 65 -16.40 19.73 14.84
C ARG A 65 -17.35 20.00 13.67
N SER A 66 -18.44 19.24 13.56
CA SER A 66 -19.42 19.44 12.49
C SER A 66 -20.09 20.82 12.54
N ASP A 67 -20.41 21.33 13.73
CA ASP A 67 -21.00 22.67 13.89
C ASP A 67 -20.03 23.76 13.46
N ILE A 68 -18.76 23.65 13.89
CA ILE A 68 -17.67 24.53 13.46
C ILE A 68 -17.54 24.53 11.94
N TRP A 69 -17.55 23.36 11.31
CA TRP A 69 -17.38 23.22 9.87
C TRP A 69 -18.54 23.86 9.11
N ASN A 70 -19.78 23.67 9.59
CA ASN A 70 -20.95 24.33 9.02
C ASN A 70 -20.89 25.87 9.20
N GLU A 71 -20.41 26.35 10.36
CA GLU A 71 -20.21 27.79 10.59
C GLU A 71 -19.18 28.37 9.61
N MET A 72 -18.04 27.71 9.45
CA MET A 72 -16.97 28.16 8.54
C MET A 72 -17.43 28.14 7.08
N LEU A 73 -18.19 27.12 6.66
CA LEU A 73 -18.80 27.05 5.34
C LEU A 73 -19.76 28.23 5.10
N ALA A 74 -20.59 28.58 6.09
CA ALA A 74 -21.52 29.70 5.97
C ALA A 74 -20.80 31.06 5.84
N GLN A 75 -19.65 31.20 6.49
CA GLN A 75 -18.79 32.38 6.48
C GLN A 75 -17.74 32.40 5.35
N SER A 76 -17.76 31.43 4.44
CA SER A 76 -16.86 31.39 3.28
C SER A 76 -17.26 32.46 2.27
N ASP A 77 -16.26 33.14 1.69
CA ASP A 77 -16.42 34.15 0.64
C ASP A 77 -16.62 33.52 -0.74
N LYS A 78 -16.19 32.27 -0.90
CA LYS A 78 -16.38 31.46 -2.09
C LYS A 78 -17.53 30.47 -1.96
N GLU A 79 -17.98 29.97 -3.12
CA GLU A 79 -19.00 28.92 -3.19
C GLU A 79 -18.46 27.57 -2.71
N TRP A 80 -17.14 27.35 -2.78
CA TRP A 80 -16.50 26.10 -2.40
C TRP A 80 -15.52 26.31 -1.25
N THR A 81 -15.63 25.43 -0.26
CA THR A 81 -14.71 25.37 0.87
C THR A 81 -14.07 23.99 0.95
N LEU A 82 -12.74 23.94 1.05
CA LEU A 82 -12.00 22.72 1.34
C LEU A 82 -11.67 22.68 2.84
N PHE A 83 -11.99 21.57 3.49
CA PHE A 83 -11.65 21.34 4.89
C PHE A 83 -10.48 20.36 5.01
N VAL A 84 -9.46 20.73 5.77
CA VAL A 84 -8.31 19.88 6.10
C VAL A 84 -8.03 19.91 7.60
N GLU A 85 -7.47 18.83 8.13
CA GLU A 85 -7.20 18.64 9.54
C GLU A 85 -5.71 18.47 9.86
N ASP A 86 -5.25 19.07 10.95
CA ASP A 86 -3.96 18.78 11.59
C ASP A 86 -2.78 18.68 10.61
N ASP A 87 -2.25 17.46 10.45
CA ASP A 87 -1.06 17.15 9.67
C ASP A 87 -1.35 16.82 8.19
N GLU A 88 -2.60 16.91 7.75
CA GLU A 88 -3.06 16.50 6.40
C GLU A 88 -2.40 17.29 5.25
N VAL A 89 -1.69 16.61 4.36
CA VAL A 89 -1.04 17.19 3.17
C VAL A 89 -1.91 16.94 1.93
N ILE A 90 -2.23 18.00 1.19
CA ILE A 90 -3.03 17.91 -0.05
C ILE A 90 -2.08 17.62 -1.22
N GLN A 91 -2.39 16.59 -2.00
CA GLN A 91 -1.70 16.32 -3.26
C GLN A 91 -2.41 17.05 -4.41
N PHE A 92 -1.69 17.92 -5.13
CA PHE A 92 -2.29 18.80 -6.14
C PHE A 92 -2.29 18.26 -7.57
N ASN A 93 -1.58 17.16 -7.85
CA ASN A 93 -1.44 16.60 -9.20
C ASN A 93 -2.80 16.26 -9.83
N ASP A 94 -3.70 15.65 -9.05
CA ASP A 94 -5.03 15.22 -9.50
C ASP A 94 -6.15 16.08 -8.86
N PHE A 95 -5.84 17.30 -8.42
CA PHE A 95 -6.81 18.15 -7.75
C PHE A 95 -7.85 18.70 -8.74
N PRO A 96 -9.17 18.59 -8.45
CA PRO A 96 -10.22 18.92 -9.40
C PRO A 96 -10.16 20.37 -9.87
N ASN A 97 -10.56 20.59 -11.11
CA ASN A 97 -10.80 21.92 -11.67
C ASN A 97 -12.22 22.38 -11.37
N GLU A 98 -12.45 23.70 -11.38
CA GLU A 98 -13.77 24.28 -11.11
C GLU A 98 -14.87 23.72 -12.03
N ALA A 99 -14.53 23.40 -13.29
CA ALA A 99 -15.47 22.83 -14.25
C ALA A 99 -15.88 21.36 -13.94
N GLU A 100 -15.12 20.65 -13.10
CA GLU A 100 -15.34 19.23 -12.81
C GLU A 100 -16.24 19.01 -11.59
N VAL A 101 -16.40 20.04 -10.76
CA VAL A 101 -17.25 20.07 -9.57
C VAL A 101 -18.34 21.12 -9.72
N HIS A 102 -19.57 20.80 -9.32
CA HIS A 102 -20.69 21.73 -9.34
C HIS A 102 -21.76 21.29 -8.34
N GLU A 103 -22.86 22.03 -8.24
CA GLU A 103 -23.93 21.78 -7.26
C GLU A 103 -24.56 20.38 -7.26
N LYS A 104 -24.39 19.62 -8.34
CA LYS A 104 -24.88 18.24 -8.49
C LYS A 104 -23.78 17.21 -8.61
N LYS A 105 -22.51 17.60 -8.48
CA LYS A 105 -21.36 16.70 -8.57
C LYS A 105 -20.20 17.18 -7.71
N TRP A 106 -19.92 16.46 -6.63
CA TRP A 106 -18.89 16.82 -5.66
C TRP A 106 -17.68 15.89 -5.76
N ALA A 107 -16.49 16.40 -5.46
CA ALA A 107 -15.28 15.57 -5.39
C ALA A 107 -15.13 15.01 -3.97
N PRO A 108 -15.09 13.68 -3.80
CA PRO A 108 -14.72 13.10 -2.51
C PRO A 108 -13.23 13.33 -2.23
N ALA A 109 -12.83 13.25 -0.97
CA ALA A 109 -11.43 13.20 -0.58
C ALA A 109 -11.06 11.77 -0.15
N LEU A 110 -9.91 11.31 -0.62
CA LEU A 110 -9.31 10.05 -0.23
C LEU A 110 -8.13 10.36 0.69
N ILE A 111 -8.32 10.04 1.97
CA ILE A 111 -7.35 10.23 3.03
C ILE A 111 -6.56 8.94 3.19
N VAL A 112 -5.25 9.00 2.99
CA VAL A 112 -4.34 7.86 3.10
C VAL A 112 -3.40 8.06 4.28
N HIS A 113 -3.17 6.98 5.04
CA HIS A 113 -2.16 6.98 6.10
C HIS A 113 -1.48 5.61 6.19
N THR A 114 -0.21 5.62 6.61
CA THR A 114 0.59 4.40 6.76
C THR A 114 0.69 4.02 8.24
N GLN A 115 0.34 2.78 8.58
CA GLN A 115 0.50 2.23 9.92
C GLN A 115 0.97 0.78 9.83
N ASN A 116 2.06 0.44 10.51
CA ASN A 116 2.65 -0.91 10.52
C ASN A 116 2.87 -1.45 9.08
N GLU A 117 3.54 -0.66 8.22
CA GLU A 117 3.87 -1.00 6.82
C GLU A 117 2.65 -1.20 5.89
N LYS A 118 1.43 -0.97 6.39
CA LYS A 118 0.19 -1.01 5.61
C LYS A 118 -0.32 0.39 5.33
N LEU A 119 -0.85 0.59 4.13
CA LEU A 119 -1.51 1.82 3.73
C LEU A 119 -3.02 1.67 3.93
N TYR A 120 -3.61 2.52 4.75
CA TYR A 120 -5.04 2.57 5.02
C TYR A 120 -5.67 3.73 4.26
N GLN A 121 -6.90 3.52 3.80
CA GLN A 121 -7.62 4.46 2.95
C GLN A 121 -9.00 4.77 3.53
N HIS A 122 -9.30 6.06 3.65
CA HIS A 122 -10.56 6.57 4.16
C HIS A 122 -11.16 7.60 3.21
N TYR A 123 -12.45 7.44 2.89
CA TYR A 123 -13.20 8.41 2.13
C TYR A 123 -14.00 9.33 3.04
N GLN A 124 -13.89 10.62 2.76
CA GLN A 124 -14.71 11.67 3.37
C GLN A 124 -15.02 12.75 2.34
N ILE A 125 -16.06 13.53 2.58
CA ILE A 125 -16.39 14.69 1.75
C ILE A 125 -15.77 15.93 2.40
N ARG A 126 -14.73 16.48 1.77
CA ARG A 126 -13.95 17.60 2.30
C ARG A 126 -14.04 18.87 1.45
N LEU A 127 -14.23 18.74 0.14
CA LEU A 127 -14.55 19.86 -0.75
C LEU A 127 -16.07 20.00 -0.84
N VAL A 128 -16.59 21.05 -0.23
CA VAL A 128 -18.03 21.22 0.00
C VAL A 128 -18.50 22.54 -0.56
N GLN A 129 -19.63 22.48 -1.26
CA GLN A 129 -20.28 23.70 -1.73
C GLN A 129 -21.12 24.31 -0.61
N LYS A 130 -21.11 25.64 -0.54
CA LYS A 130 -21.95 26.43 0.35
C LYS A 130 -23.42 26.06 0.19
N GLY A 131 -24.02 25.55 1.26
CA GLY A 131 -25.41 25.13 1.31
C GLY A 131 -26.33 26.19 1.92
N LYS A 132 -27.63 26.12 1.60
CA LYS A 132 -28.68 26.92 2.29
C LYS A 132 -29.04 26.36 3.67
N THR A 133 -28.64 25.13 3.95
CA THR A 133 -28.88 24.40 5.20
C THR A 133 -27.58 23.82 5.71
N GLN A 134 -27.61 23.29 6.93
CA GLN A 134 -26.52 22.50 7.50
C GLN A 134 -26.15 21.35 6.54
N VAL A 135 -24.86 21.21 6.25
CA VAL A 135 -24.32 20.22 5.31
C VAL A 135 -23.72 19.03 6.03
N PHE A 136 -22.95 19.27 7.10
CA PHE A 136 -22.33 18.23 7.91
C PHE A 136 -23.23 17.82 9.08
N ASP A 137 -23.50 16.52 9.19
CA ASP A 137 -24.04 15.87 10.39
C ASP A 137 -22.90 15.40 11.33
N GLY A 138 -23.25 14.79 12.46
CA GLY A 138 -22.31 14.23 13.44
C GLY A 138 -21.81 15.26 14.44
N LYS A 139 -20.98 14.82 15.40
CA LYS A 139 -20.36 15.69 16.38
C LYS A 139 -18.91 15.99 16.00
N ASN A 140 -18.08 14.95 16.07
CA ASN A 140 -16.65 14.95 15.76
C ASN A 140 -16.33 14.12 14.51
N LEU A 141 -17.35 13.56 13.86
CA LEU A 141 -17.29 12.90 12.56
C LEU A 141 -18.15 13.67 11.53
N PRO A 142 -17.61 14.75 10.92
CA PRO A 142 -18.33 15.52 9.90
C PRO A 142 -18.70 14.64 8.70
N ASP A 143 -20.01 14.50 8.45
CA ASP A 143 -20.53 13.61 7.42
C ASP A 143 -21.61 14.30 6.57
N CYS A 144 -21.38 14.33 5.26
CA CYS A 144 -22.29 14.93 4.27
C CYS A 144 -23.27 13.93 3.65
N THR A 145 -23.25 12.66 4.06
CA THR A 145 -24.03 11.57 3.41
C THR A 145 -25.51 11.92 3.28
N ARG A 146 -26.12 12.46 4.35
CA ARG A 146 -27.54 12.83 4.29
C ARG A 146 -27.78 13.98 3.32
N PHE A 147 -26.98 15.05 3.40
CA PHE A 147 -27.13 16.20 2.53
C PHE A 147 -26.99 15.80 1.05
N ILE A 148 -25.95 15.03 0.72
CA ILE A 148 -25.68 14.55 -0.65
C ILE A 148 -26.84 13.68 -1.16
N THR A 149 -27.29 12.72 -0.35
CA THR A 149 -28.33 11.78 -0.77
C THR A 149 -29.74 12.37 -0.79
N GLN A 150 -30.01 13.44 -0.03
CA GLN A 150 -31.29 14.17 -0.10
C GLN A 150 -31.35 15.11 -1.30
N ASN A 151 -30.21 15.68 -1.70
CA ASN A 151 -30.11 16.62 -2.82
C ASN A 151 -29.71 15.95 -4.14
N GLU A 152 -29.56 14.62 -4.16
CA GLU A 152 -29.19 13.82 -5.34
C GLU A 152 -27.87 14.29 -5.98
N ILE A 153 -26.89 14.59 -5.13
CA ILE A 153 -25.56 15.03 -5.55
C ILE A 153 -24.75 13.80 -5.94
N GLY A 154 -24.23 13.77 -7.18
CA GLY A 154 -23.30 12.75 -7.65
C GLY A 154 -21.89 12.95 -7.11
N LEU A 155 -21.06 11.92 -7.21
CA LEU A 155 -19.65 11.99 -6.84
C LEU A 155 -18.77 11.97 -8.10
N ALA A 156 -17.72 12.77 -8.12
CA ALA A 156 -16.67 12.66 -9.11
C ALA A 156 -15.90 11.35 -8.92
N SER A 157 -15.36 10.81 -10.02
CA SER A 157 -14.60 9.57 -10.04
C SER A 157 -13.18 9.74 -9.49
N MET A 158 -12.60 10.93 -9.64
CA MET A 158 -11.27 11.26 -9.13
C MET A 158 -11.39 11.95 -7.77
N PRO A 159 -10.81 11.38 -6.70
CA PRO A 159 -10.82 11.99 -5.38
C PRO A 159 -9.70 13.02 -5.22
N ILE A 160 -9.90 13.93 -4.28
CA ILE A 160 -8.83 14.78 -3.75
C ILE A 160 -7.95 13.90 -2.85
N MET A 161 -6.69 13.74 -3.22
CA MET A 161 -5.73 12.93 -2.48
C MET A 161 -5.20 13.71 -1.27
N ILE A 162 -5.34 13.15 -0.08
CA ILE A 162 -4.87 13.73 1.18
C ILE A 162 -4.02 12.70 1.93
N GLU A 163 -2.79 13.06 2.28
CA GLU A 163 -1.92 12.24 3.10
C GLU A 163 -1.96 12.68 4.56
N ARG A 164 -2.02 11.72 5.49
CA ARG A 164 -1.99 11.98 6.93
C ARG A 164 -1.09 10.97 7.63
N LYS A 165 -0.49 11.31 8.77
CA LYS A 165 0.30 10.37 9.58
C LYS A 165 -0.57 9.55 10.53
N THR A 166 -1.71 10.09 10.96
CA THR A 166 -2.59 9.49 11.95
C THR A 166 -3.90 9.01 11.32
N ASN A 167 -4.58 8.07 12.00
CA ASN A 167 -5.85 7.57 11.54
C ASN A 167 -6.95 8.64 11.73
N PRO A 168 -7.66 9.06 10.66
CA PRO A 168 -8.59 10.19 10.70
C PRO A 168 -9.82 9.98 11.60
N VAL A 169 -10.11 8.74 11.99
CA VAL A 169 -11.25 8.41 12.87
C VAL A 169 -10.83 7.92 14.25
N GLN A 170 -9.54 8.02 14.60
CA GLN A 170 -9.02 7.53 15.88
C GLN A 170 -9.63 8.25 17.10
N GLU A 171 -9.88 9.56 16.97
CA GLU A 171 -10.41 10.40 18.05
C GLU A 171 -11.94 10.35 18.17
N VAL A 172 -12.62 9.65 17.26
CA VAL A 172 -14.07 9.54 17.26
C VAL A 172 -14.51 8.56 18.34
N ASN A 173 -15.11 9.10 19.41
CA ASN A 173 -15.77 8.31 20.44
C ASN A 173 -17.21 7.99 20.03
N PRO A 174 -17.56 6.72 19.76
CA PRO A 174 -18.90 6.40 19.29
C PRO A 174 -20.01 6.69 20.31
N SER A 175 -19.69 6.67 21.61
CA SER A 175 -20.68 6.95 22.65
C SER A 175 -21.14 8.41 22.60
N ASP A 176 -20.22 9.32 22.26
CA ASP A 176 -20.51 10.74 22.14
C ASP A 176 -21.34 11.03 20.89
N GLU A 177 -21.03 10.37 19.77
CA GLU A 177 -21.79 10.50 18.51
C GLU A 177 -23.23 10.01 18.65
N LEU A 178 -23.46 8.92 19.39
CA LEU A 178 -24.80 8.34 19.61
C LEU A 178 -25.71 9.21 20.49
N THR A 179 -25.20 10.28 21.11
CA THR A 179 -26.03 11.23 21.86
C THR A 179 -26.91 12.09 20.95
N LEU A 180 -26.56 12.20 19.67
CA LEU A 180 -27.30 12.98 18.69
C LEU A 180 -28.59 12.26 18.27
N GLN A 181 -29.69 13.01 18.12
CA GLN A 181 -30.94 12.50 17.55
C GLN A 181 -30.72 11.91 16.14
N SER A 182 -29.71 12.44 15.45
CA SER A 182 -29.36 12.10 14.10
C SER A 182 -27.83 12.15 13.98
N TYR A 183 -27.20 10.98 14.04
CA TYR A 183 -25.76 10.81 13.91
C TYR A 183 -25.35 10.35 12.51
N SER A 184 -24.07 10.52 12.19
CA SER A 184 -23.45 10.13 10.92
C SER A 184 -23.64 8.63 10.64
N PRO A 185 -24.13 8.23 9.44
CA PRO A 185 -24.07 6.84 8.99
C PRO A 185 -22.66 6.23 9.02
N GLN A 186 -21.62 7.02 8.76
CA GLN A 186 -20.22 6.59 8.81
C GLN A 186 -19.80 6.09 10.20
N LEU A 187 -20.51 6.48 11.27
CA LEU A 187 -20.29 5.96 12.63
C LEU A 187 -20.29 4.43 12.70
N TYR A 188 -21.15 3.76 11.92
CA TYR A 188 -21.19 2.29 11.90
C TYR A 188 -19.93 1.67 11.31
N LEU A 189 -19.25 2.35 10.36
CA LEU A 189 -17.94 1.90 9.85
C LEU A 189 -16.88 2.05 10.94
N VAL A 190 -16.87 3.19 11.64
CA VAL A 190 -15.93 3.46 12.75
C VAL A 190 -16.10 2.40 13.86
N GLN A 191 -17.33 2.16 14.32
CA GLN A 191 -17.61 1.13 15.33
C GLN A 191 -17.27 -0.27 14.82
N GLY A 192 -17.57 -0.55 13.55
CA GLY A 192 -17.23 -1.82 12.90
C GLY A 192 -15.73 -2.10 12.91
N ASP A 193 -14.93 -1.10 12.53
CA ASP A 193 -13.47 -1.16 12.50
C ASP A 193 -12.88 -1.29 13.91
N GLN A 194 -13.37 -0.50 14.88
CA GLN A 194 -12.96 -0.60 16.29
C GLN A 194 -13.21 -2.00 16.85
N TYR A 195 -14.43 -2.53 16.72
CA TYR A 195 -14.73 -3.90 17.16
C TYR A 195 -13.94 -4.96 16.41
N PHE A 196 -13.64 -4.76 15.13
CA PHE A 196 -12.83 -5.68 14.36
C PHE A 196 -11.39 -5.75 14.89
N LYS A 197 -10.77 -4.59 15.15
CA LYS A 197 -9.43 -4.48 15.75
C LYS A 197 -9.36 -5.08 17.15
N GLU A 198 -10.46 -5.01 17.92
CA GLU A 198 -10.60 -5.66 19.23
C GLU A 198 -10.86 -7.19 19.14
N GLY A 199 -10.96 -7.77 17.95
CA GLY A 199 -11.29 -9.19 17.77
C GLY A 199 -12.77 -9.54 18.01
N LYS A 200 -13.64 -8.55 18.20
CA LYS A 200 -15.08 -8.71 18.45
C LYS A 200 -15.87 -8.83 17.13
N TYR A 201 -15.53 -9.81 16.30
CA TYR A 201 -16.03 -9.92 14.91
C TYR A 201 -17.56 -10.03 14.77
N VAL A 202 -18.26 -10.58 15.76
CA VAL A 202 -19.73 -10.64 15.76
C VAL A 202 -20.34 -9.25 15.94
N HIS A 203 -19.76 -8.43 16.82
CA HIS A 203 -20.20 -7.05 17.07
C HIS A 203 -19.87 -6.18 15.85
N ALA A 204 -18.65 -6.30 15.31
CA ALA A 204 -18.26 -5.62 14.07
C ALA A 204 -19.22 -5.93 12.90
N ALA A 205 -19.49 -7.23 12.66
CA ALA A 205 -20.44 -7.66 11.64
C ALA A 205 -21.87 -7.14 11.87
N ALA A 206 -22.27 -6.94 13.13
CA ALA A 206 -23.56 -6.33 13.43
C ALA A 206 -23.60 -4.86 12.98
N GLN A 207 -22.55 -4.08 13.23
CA GLN A 207 -22.49 -2.67 12.81
C GLN A 207 -22.51 -2.53 11.29
N TYR A 208 -21.69 -3.30 10.57
CA TYR A 208 -21.71 -3.29 9.11
C TYR A 208 -23.09 -3.65 8.53
N ARG A 209 -23.79 -4.63 9.11
CA ARG A 209 -25.17 -4.96 8.71
C ARG A 209 -26.15 -3.83 9.01
N GLN A 210 -26.01 -3.12 10.13
CA GLN A 210 -26.87 -1.97 10.42
C GLN A 210 -26.69 -0.86 9.41
N LEU A 211 -25.44 -0.58 9.00
CA LEU A 211 -25.17 0.38 7.95
C LEU A 211 -25.83 -0.05 6.63
N LEU A 212 -25.63 -1.30 6.20
CA LEU A 212 -26.17 -1.81 4.92
C LEU A 212 -27.70 -1.82 4.83
N LYS A 213 -28.42 -1.75 5.96
CA LYS A 213 -29.89 -1.60 5.99
C LYS A 213 -30.35 -0.18 5.66
N LYS A 214 -29.46 0.82 5.69
CA LYS A 214 -29.79 2.20 5.31
C LYS A 214 -30.07 2.26 3.81
N SER A 215 -31.18 2.90 3.44
CA SER A 215 -31.65 2.96 2.05
C SER A 215 -30.79 3.88 1.18
N ARG A 216 -30.20 4.93 1.75
CA ARG A 216 -29.35 5.90 1.07
C ARG A 216 -27.98 5.99 1.77
N LEU A 217 -26.91 5.71 1.02
CA LEU A 217 -25.52 5.75 1.46
C LEU A 217 -24.64 6.20 0.29
N LEU A 218 -23.48 6.75 0.61
CA LEU A 218 -22.44 6.99 -0.39
C LEU A 218 -21.89 5.65 -0.90
N PRO A 219 -21.50 5.55 -2.19
CA PRO A 219 -21.00 4.31 -2.79
C PRO A 219 -19.80 3.72 -2.02
N PHE A 220 -18.82 4.55 -1.67
CA PHE A 220 -17.61 4.10 -0.97
C PHE A 220 -17.90 3.55 0.43
N ASP A 221 -18.89 4.09 1.15
CA ASP A 221 -19.28 3.61 2.48
C ASP A 221 -20.01 2.27 2.41
N ARG A 222 -20.82 2.09 1.35
CA ARG A 222 -21.48 0.81 1.08
C ARG A 222 -20.45 -0.27 0.79
N LEU A 223 -19.46 0.01 -0.06
CA LEU A 223 -18.35 -0.91 -0.35
C LEU A 223 -17.57 -1.23 0.93
N GLY A 224 -17.19 -0.22 1.71
CA GLY A 224 -16.51 -0.39 2.99
C GLY A 224 -17.27 -1.29 3.96
N ALA A 225 -18.60 -1.14 4.07
CA ALA A 225 -19.41 -2.01 4.92
C ALA A 225 -19.53 -3.45 4.41
N VAL A 226 -19.63 -3.65 3.08
CA VAL A 226 -19.63 -5.00 2.49
C VAL A 226 -18.29 -5.70 2.77
N ASN A 227 -17.18 -5.00 2.54
CA ASN A 227 -15.84 -5.54 2.74
C ASN A 227 -15.56 -5.81 4.22
N GLY A 228 -15.92 -4.88 5.11
CA GLY A 228 -15.82 -5.06 6.56
C GLY A 228 -16.64 -6.27 7.06
N LEU A 229 -17.85 -6.46 6.52
CA LEU A 229 -18.65 -7.65 6.81
C LEU A 229 -17.98 -8.93 6.30
N ALA A 230 -17.42 -8.92 5.09
CA ALA A 230 -16.68 -10.05 4.53
C ALA A 230 -15.46 -10.42 5.39
N SER A 231 -14.67 -9.42 5.83
CA SER A 231 -13.56 -9.61 6.77
C SER A 231 -14.04 -10.27 8.06
N CYS A 232 -15.12 -9.77 8.66
CA CYS A 232 -15.67 -10.36 9.89
C CYS A 232 -16.08 -11.82 9.70
N LEU A 233 -16.65 -12.19 8.55
CA LEU A 233 -17.03 -13.57 8.24
C LEU A 233 -15.81 -14.45 7.99
N ALA A 234 -14.76 -13.90 7.35
CA ALA A 234 -13.49 -14.60 7.13
C ALA A 234 -12.83 -14.98 8.47
N GLU A 235 -12.73 -14.03 9.42
CA GLU A 235 -12.19 -14.29 10.77
C GLU A 235 -13.07 -15.26 11.59
N GLN A 236 -14.37 -15.33 11.30
CA GLN A 236 -15.28 -16.32 11.88
C GLN A 236 -15.25 -17.68 11.18
N TYR A 237 -14.31 -17.90 10.24
CA TYR A 237 -14.22 -19.11 9.41
C TYR A 237 -15.47 -19.42 8.57
N LYS A 238 -16.34 -18.43 8.35
CA LYS A 238 -17.53 -18.52 7.48
C LYS A 238 -17.14 -18.24 6.03
N TRP A 239 -16.11 -18.97 5.56
CA TRP A 239 -15.42 -18.69 4.31
C TRP A 239 -16.31 -18.66 3.06
N PRO A 240 -17.28 -19.57 2.85
CA PRO A 240 -18.14 -19.49 1.68
C PRO A 240 -18.96 -18.18 1.62
N GLN A 241 -19.41 -17.69 2.78
CA GLN A 241 -20.18 -16.44 2.85
C GLN A 241 -19.27 -15.22 2.65
N ALA A 242 -18.06 -15.26 3.19
CA ALA A 242 -17.06 -14.21 2.98
C ALA A 242 -16.68 -14.11 1.49
N LEU A 243 -16.37 -15.24 0.84
CA LEU A 243 -16.04 -15.29 -0.59
C LEU A 243 -17.18 -14.74 -1.46
N ALA A 244 -18.42 -15.17 -1.22
CA ALA A 244 -19.58 -14.66 -1.95
C ALA A 244 -19.79 -13.14 -1.79
N LEU A 245 -19.48 -12.58 -0.61
CA LEU A 245 -19.51 -11.12 -0.40
C LEU A 245 -18.36 -10.42 -1.13
N THR A 246 -17.15 -11.00 -1.14
CA THR A 246 -16.02 -10.42 -1.89
C THR A 246 -16.28 -10.41 -3.38
N GLU A 247 -16.84 -11.49 -3.94
CA GLU A 247 -17.22 -11.58 -5.36
C GLU A 247 -18.26 -10.52 -5.70
N LYS A 248 -19.33 -10.42 -4.90
CA LYS A 248 -20.36 -9.39 -5.09
C LYS A 248 -19.78 -7.96 -4.98
N SER A 249 -18.81 -7.74 -4.09
CA SER A 249 -18.16 -6.44 -3.94
C SER A 249 -17.34 -6.11 -5.18
N LEU A 250 -16.55 -7.05 -5.68
CA LEU A 250 -15.71 -6.91 -6.87
C LEU A 250 -16.54 -6.77 -8.16
N ASP A 251 -17.68 -7.45 -8.26
CA ASP A 251 -18.63 -7.28 -9.37
C ASP A 251 -19.22 -5.86 -9.40
N ALA A 252 -19.40 -5.24 -8.23
CA ALA A 252 -19.90 -3.88 -8.12
C ALA A 252 -18.79 -2.85 -8.39
N GLU A 253 -17.57 -3.13 -7.95
CA GLU A 253 -16.42 -2.25 -8.13
C GLU A 253 -15.10 -3.05 -8.09
N PRO A 254 -14.40 -3.26 -9.21
CA PRO A 254 -13.16 -4.04 -9.24
C PRO A 254 -11.94 -3.28 -8.71
N LEU A 255 -11.99 -1.95 -8.59
CA LEU A 255 -10.91 -1.11 -8.04
C LEU A 255 -11.01 -1.04 -6.52
N GLN A 256 -10.83 -2.18 -5.88
CA GLN A 256 -10.78 -2.34 -4.42
C GLN A 256 -9.60 -3.21 -4.04
N SER A 257 -9.05 -3.02 -2.84
CA SER A 257 -7.89 -3.78 -2.36
C SER A 257 -8.31 -4.95 -1.46
N LEU A 258 -9.10 -4.66 -0.41
CA LEU A 258 -9.46 -5.61 0.62
C LEU A 258 -10.19 -6.88 0.14
N PRO A 259 -11.12 -6.87 -0.83
CA PRO A 259 -11.77 -8.09 -1.28
C PRO A 259 -10.78 -9.15 -1.81
N TYR A 260 -9.78 -8.74 -2.59
CA TYR A 260 -8.75 -9.65 -3.08
C TYR A 260 -7.88 -10.19 -1.95
N LEU A 261 -7.51 -9.33 -0.99
CA LEU A 261 -6.72 -9.73 0.18
C LEU A 261 -7.48 -10.73 1.08
N ILE A 262 -8.81 -10.56 1.22
CA ILE A 262 -9.67 -11.53 1.92
C ILE A 262 -9.68 -12.87 1.18
N GLN A 263 -9.89 -12.86 -0.14
CA GLN A 263 -9.89 -14.09 -0.94
C GLN A 263 -8.53 -14.80 -0.86
N PHE A 264 -7.44 -14.07 -1.04
CA PHE A 264 -6.07 -14.55 -0.87
C PHE A 264 -5.89 -15.24 0.49
N LYS A 265 -6.21 -14.56 1.60
CA LYS A 265 -6.10 -15.11 2.96
C LYS A 265 -6.91 -16.40 3.11
N ILE A 266 -8.17 -16.41 2.66
CA ILE A 266 -9.03 -17.60 2.74
C ILE A 266 -8.43 -18.77 1.95
N PHE A 267 -8.03 -18.54 0.70
CA PHE A 267 -7.47 -19.60 -0.15
C PHE A 267 -6.12 -20.10 0.36
N GLN A 268 -5.27 -19.21 0.88
CA GLN A 268 -4.00 -19.57 1.51
C GLN A 268 -4.23 -20.48 2.73
N LEU A 269 -5.17 -20.13 3.62
CA LEU A 269 -5.54 -20.97 4.77
C LEU A 269 -6.12 -22.33 4.35
N GLN A 270 -6.84 -22.37 3.22
CA GLN A 270 -7.36 -23.61 2.62
C GLN A 270 -6.31 -24.41 1.85
N LYS A 271 -5.05 -23.93 1.75
CA LYS A 271 -3.98 -24.51 0.93
C LYS A 271 -4.35 -24.62 -0.56
N LYS A 272 -5.25 -23.76 -1.03
CA LYS A 272 -5.64 -23.63 -2.44
C LYS A 272 -4.69 -22.65 -3.13
N TRP A 273 -3.44 -23.07 -3.28
CA TRP A 273 -2.32 -22.19 -3.69
C TRP A 273 -2.57 -21.46 -5.01
N LYS A 274 -3.09 -22.15 -6.03
CA LYS A 274 -3.41 -21.53 -7.33
C LYS A 274 -4.46 -20.43 -7.23
N GLN A 275 -5.49 -20.62 -6.40
CA GLN A 275 -6.55 -19.62 -6.23
C GLN A 275 -6.07 -18.45 -5.38
N ALA A 276 -5.27 -18.71 -4.35
CA ALA A 276 -4.60 -17.68 -3.57
C ALA A 276 -3.68 -16.82 -4.46
N PHE A 277 -2.91 -17.47 -5.33
CA PHE A 277 -2.05 -16.81 -6.31
C PHE A 277 -2.87 -15.91 -7.25
N GLN A 278 -3.94 -16.44 -7.83
CA GLN A 278 -4.81 -15.69 -8.73
C GLN A 278 -5.40 -14.43 -8.04
N SER A 279 -5.97 -14.58 -6.84
CA SER A 279 -6.55 -13.44 -6.11
C SER A 279 -5.49 -12.38 -5.78
N LEU A 280 -4.30 -12.79 -5.31
CA LEU A 280 -3.24 -11.84 -4.98
C LEU A 280 -2.62 -11.21 -6.24
N ASN A 281 -2.57 -11.93 -7.36
CA ASN A 281 -2.07 -11.40 -8.63
C ASN A 281 -3.03 -10.35 -9.19
N SER A 282 -4.34 -10.59 -9.11
CA SER A 282 -5.35 -9.58 -9.45
C SER A 282 -5.27 -8.34 -8.55
N TYR A 283 -4.93 -8.51 -7.27
CA TYR A 283 -4.60 -7.37 -6.42
C TYR A 283 -3.35 -6.62 -6.93
N TYR A 284 -2.28 -7.34 -7.24
CA TYR A 284 -1.00 -6.77 -7.66
C TYR A 284 -1.10 -5.93 -8.95
N GLU A 285 -1.84 -6.41 -9.94
CA GLU A 285 -2.15 -5.69 -11.19
C GLU A 285 -2.81 -4.30 -10.97
N ARG A 286 -3.33 -4.04 -9.76
CA ARG A 286 -4.07 -2.82 -9.39
C ARG A 286 -3.40 -2.07 -8.23
N LEU A 287 -2.19 -2.45 -7.82
CA LEU A 287 -1.53 -1.93 -6.63
C LEU A 287 -1.41 -0.40 -6.65
N GLU A 288 -1.05 0.16 -7.81
CA GLU A 288 -0.86 1.60 -8.03
C GLU A 288 -2.17 2.41 -8.07
N LEU A 289 -3.32 1.76 -8.22
CA LEU A 289 -4.62 2.42 -8.31
C LEU A 289 -5.22 2.62 -6.92
N TYR A 290 -5.81 3.78 -6.63
CA TYR A 290 -6.53 3.95 -5.37
C TYR A 290 -7.81 3.12 -5.32
N SER A 291 -8.16 2.62 -4.13
CA SER A 291 -9.45 1.96 -3.92
C SER A 291 -10.60 2.95 -3.98
N LEU A 292 -11.76 2.50 -4.43
CA LEU A 292 -13.04 3.22 -4.35
C LEU A 292 -13.88 2.82 -3.12
N ALA A 293 -13.34 1.99 -2.23
CA ALA A 293 -13.96 1.63 -0.96
C ALA A 293 -13.44 2.46 0.20
N ASN A 294 -14.33 2.79 1.14
CA ASN A 294 -13.93 3.37 2.43
C ASN A 294 -13.43 2.28 3.38
N PHE A 295 -12.55 2.63 4.33
CA PHE A 295 -11.92 1.69 5.26
C PHE A 295 -11.21 0.53 4.54
N ASP A 296 -10.53 0.85 3.44
CA ASP A 296 -9.73 -0.12 2.68
C ASP A 296 -8.27 -0.16 3.18
N VAL A 297 -7.57 -1.24 2.86
CA VAL A 297 -6.18 -1.48 3.25
C VAL A 297 -5.39 -2.08 2.10
N LYS A 298 -4.16 -1.60 1.94
CA LYS A 298 -3.15 -2.14 1.05
C LYS A 298 -1.95 -2.66 1.83
N ILE A 299 -1.38 -3.73 1.32
CA ILE A 299 -0.05 -4.24 1.69
C ILE A 299 0.99 -3.71 0.70
N SER A 300 2.25 -3.62 1.12
CA SER A 300 3.32 -3.07 0.28
C SER A 300 3.57 -3.93 -0.97
N GLU A 301 4.18 -3.33 -1.99
CA GLU A 301 4.64 -4.07 -3.17
C GLU A 301 5.56 -5.23 -2.77
N GLU A 302 6.51 -4.95 -1.86
CA GLU A 302 7.44 -5.96 -1.34
C GLU A 302 6.70 -7.14 -0.69
N GLU A 303 5.77 -6.88 0.24
CA GLU A 303 4.98 -7.93 0.90
C GLU A 303 4.15 -8.73 -0.13
N THR A 304 3.65 -8.05 -1.15
CA THR A 304 2.85 -8.65 -2.22
C THR A 304 3.70 -9.61 -3.07
N LEU A 305 4.87 -9.17 -3.51
CA LEU A 305 5.80 -9.97 -4.32
C LEU A 305 6.33 -11.18 -3.57
N ILE A 306 6.68 -11.03 -2.28
CA ILE A 306 7.09 -12.14 -1.41
C ILE A 306 5.99 -13.22 -1.36
N ASN A 307 4.76 -12.80 -1.08
CA ASN A 307 3.63 -13.72 -0.99
C ASN A 307 3.30 -14.36 -2.34
N LEU A 308 3.35 -13.62 -3.45
CA LEU A 308 3.13 -14.16 -4.79
C LEU A 308 4.19 -15.19 -5.17
N ALA A 309 5.46 -14.93 -4.91
CA ALA A 309 6.55 -15.85 -5.19
C ALA A 309 6.40 -17.16 -4.40
N ASP A 310 6.10 -17.08 -3.10
CA ASP A 310 5.83 -18.26 -2.26
C ASP A 310 4.63 -19.07 -2.78
N LEU A 311 3.53 -18.41 -3.14
CA LEU A 311 2.35 -19.06 -3.71
C LEU A 311 2.63 -19.71 -5.07
N ALA A 312 3.42 -19.06 -5.92
CA ALA A 312 3.83 -19.59 -7.21
C ALA A 312 4.65 -20.88 -7.04
N LEU A 313 5.63 -20.87 -6.14
CA LEU A 313 6.43 -22.06 -5.82
C LEU A 313 5.58 -23.21 -5.27
N LYS A 314 4.69 -22.92 -4.31
CA LYS A 314 3.74 -23.91 -3.76
C LYS A 314 2.76 -24.44 -4.80
N SER A 315 2.48 -23.66 -5.85
CA SER A 315 1.61 -24.04 -6.97
C SER A 315 2.34 -24.76 -8.10
N GLY A 316 3.67 -24.88 -8.03
CA GLY A 316 4.51 -25.42 -9.11
C GLY A 316 4.71 -24.48 -10.30
N LEU A 317 4.38 -23.20 -10.15
CA LEU A 317 4.50 -22.14 -11.15
C LEU A 317 5.93 -21.55 -11.09
N ARG A 318 6.91 -22.31 -11.56
CA ARG A 318 8.34 -21.99 -11.40
C ARG A 318 8.77 -20.76 -12.21
N GLU A 319 8.25 -20.60 -13.43
CA GLU A 319 8.55 -19.43 -14.28
C GLU A 319 8.01 -18.14 -13.66
N GLU A 320 6.76 -18.17 -13.17
CA GLU A 320 6.15 -17.03 -12.49
C GLU A 320 6.88 -16.69 -11.20
N ALA A 321 7.24 -17.70 -10.39
CA ALA A 321 8.06 -17.49 -9.20
C ALA A 321 9.39 -16.80 -9.54
N SER A 322 10.04 -17.20 -10.64
CA SER A 322 11.30 -16.60 -11.07
C SER A 322 11.10 -15.13 -11.44
N LYS A 323 10.06 -14.80 -12.23
CA LYS A 323 9.74 -13.41 -12.58
C LYS A 323 9.52 -12.54 -11.34
N LEU A 324 8.70 -13.02 -10.40
CA LEU A 324 8.35 -12.30 -9.17
C LEU A 324 9.56 -12.09 -8.25
N LEU A 325 10.43 -13.09 -8.11
CA LEU A 325 11.65 -12.96 -7.31
C LEU A 325 12.66 -11.99 -7.94
N ASN A 326 12.76 -11.96 -9.28
CA ASN A 326 13.60 -10.99 -9.98
C ASN A 326 13.06 -9.56 -9.83
N GLU A 327 11.75 -9.38 -9.89
CA GLU A 327 11.10 -8.09 -9.64
C GLU A 327 11.34 -7.63 -8.19
N LEU A 328 11.18 -8.52 -7.22
CA LEU A 328 11.49 -8.25 -5.82
C LEU A 328 12.98 -7.91 -5.59
N PHE A 329 13.89 -8.58 -6.31
CA PHE A 329 15.31 -8.24 -6.29
C PHE A 329 15.56 -6.81 -6.80
N ALA A 330 14.85 -6.38 -7.84
CA ALA A 330 14.93 -5.02 -8.35
C ALA A 330 14.35 -3.99 -7.35
N VAL A 331 13.20 -4.27 -6.73
CA VAL A 331 12.60 -3.43 -5.68
C VAL A 331 13.55 -3.25 -4.49
N LYS A 332 14.30 -4.29 -4.13
CA LYS A 332 15.32 -4.24 -3.08
C LYS A 332 16.66 -3.64 -3.54
N ASN A 333 16.75 -3.07 -4.75
CA ASN A 333 17.98 -2.56 -5.34
C ASN A 333 19.14 -3.58 -5.35
N GLY A 334 18.81 -4.88 -5.37
CA GLY A 334 19.75 -5.97 -5.26
C GLY A 334 20.38 -6.15 -3.87
N GLU A 335 19.94 -5.43 -2.83
CA GLU A 335 20.35 -5.64 -1.44
C GLU A 335 19.51 -6.75 -0.80
N VAL A 336 19.98 -7.98 -0.95
CA VAL A 336 19.27 -9.19 -0.52
C VAL A 336 20.20 -10.10 0.26
N ASP A 337 19.63 -10.92 1.15
CA ASP A 337 20.42 -11.91 1.89
C ASP A 337 20.84 -13.10 1.00
N ARG A 338 21.80 -13.88 1.50
CA ARG A 338 22.33 -15.06 0.79
C ARG A 338 21.25 -16.11 0.54
N THR A 339 20.27 -16.27 1.43
CA THR A 339 19.18 -17.25 1.27
C THR A 339 18.30 -16.91 0.07
N PHE A 340 18.01 -15.62 -0.11
CA PHE A 340 17.27 -15.12 -1.25
C PHE A 340 18.04 -15.29 -2.56
N LEU A 341 19.35 -15.00 -2.56
CA LEU A 341 20.20 -15.26 -3.73
C LEU A 341 20.28 -16.74 -4.10
N ARG A 342 20.41 -17.63 -3.09
CA ARG A 342 20.35 -19.10 -3.30
C ARG A 342 19.07 -19.49 -4.03
N GLN A 343 17.93 -18.96 -3.59
CA GLN A 343 16.64 -19.26 -4.18
C GLN A 343 16.55 -18.80 -5.65
N LEU A 344 17.02 -17.59 -5.95
CA LEU A 344 17.09 -17.06 -7.32
C LEU A 344 18.02 -17.88 -8.22
N LEU A 345 19.21 -18.25 -7.71
CA LEU A 345 20.19 -19.05 -8.41
C LEU A 345 19.63 -20.44 -8.74
N VAL A 346 19.15 -21.17 -7.74
CA VAL A 346 18.56 -22.51 -7.92
C VAL A 346 17.44 -22.47 -8.95
N LEU A 347 16.54 -21.50 -8.85
CA LEU A 347 15.40 -21.41 -9.76
C LEU A 347 15.84 -21.06 -11.18
N SER A 348 16.86 -20.22 -11.36
CA SER A 348 17.44 -19.91 -12.67
C SER A 348 18.09 -21.14 -13.31
N ILE A 349 18.79 -21.95 -12.49
CA ILE A 349 19.42 -23.20 -12.93
C ILE A 349 18.34 -24.21 -13.37
N GLU A 350 17.29 -24.40 -12.55
CA GLU A 350 16.18 -25.30 -12.86
C GLU A 350 15.44 -24.89 -14.15
N LEU A 351 15.33 -23.59 -14.40
CA LEU A 351 14.71 -23.04 -15.62
C LEU A 351 15.68 -22.96 -16.80
N THR A 352 16.90 -23.47 -16.67
CA THR A 352 17.94 -23.46 -17.71
C THR A 352 18.27 -22.06 -18.23
N ASP A 353 18.11 -21.02 -17.40
CA ASP A 353 18.42 -19.63 -17.71
C ASP A 353 19.88 -19.32 -17.35
N PHE A 354 20.80 -19.63 -18.28
CA PHE A 354 22.25 -19.53 -18.05
C PHE A 354 22.68 -18.13 -17.63
N GLU A 355 22.20 -17.07 -18.29
CA GLU A 355 22.61 -15.69 -18.03
C GLU A 355 22.27 -15.28 -16.58
N LYS A 356 21.06 -15.61 -16.11
CA LYS A 356 20.67 -15.33 -14.72
C LYS A 356 21.40 -16.22 -13.73
N SER A 357 21.61 -17.49 -14.06
CA SER A 357 22.37 -18.41 -13.21
C SER A 357 23.80 -17.90 -13.00
N GLU A 358 24.49 -17.48 -14.06
CA GLU A 358 25.82 -16.87 -13.97
C GLU A 358 25.79 -15.58 -13.15
N PHE A 359 24.84 -14.67 -13.43
CA PHE A 359 24.71 -13.41 -12.70
C PHE A 359 24.55 -13.60 -11.19
N PHE A 360 23.61 -14.45 -10.75
CA PHE A 360 23.38 -14.69 -9.33
C PHE A 360 24.50 -15.50 -8.69
N PHE A 361 25.13 -16.40 -9.44
CA PHE A 361 26.32 -17.11 -8.97
C PHE A 361 27.45 -16.13 -8.67
N ASN A 362 27.80 -15.25 -9.61
CA ASN A 362 28.86 -14.26 -9.41
C ASN A 362 28.51 -13.34 -8.24
N LYS A 363 27.27 -12.85 -8.16
CA LYS A 363 26.82 -12.03 -7.03
C LYS A 363 26.96 -12.71 -5.67
N MET A 364 26.93 -14.04 -5.62
CA MET A 364 27.08 -14.81 -4.38
C MET A 364 28.53 -15.16 -4.02
N PHE A 365 29.42 -15.30 -5.01
CA PHE A 365 30.73 -15.93 -4.83
C PHE A 365 31.92 -15.13 -5.37
N GLU A 366 31.71 -13.97 -6.03
CA GLU A 366 32.78 -13.20 -6.67
C GLU A 366 33.89 -12.81 -5.69
N ASP A 367 33.53 -12.37 -4.47
CA ASP A 367 34.49 -12.00 -3.43
C ASP A 367 35.28 -13.23 -2.94
N GLU A 368 34.61 -14.36 -2.73
CA GLU A 368 35.24 -15.58 -2.24
C GLU A 368 36.13 -16.25 -3.29
N VAL A 369 35.74 -16.19 -4.57
CA VAL A 369 36.53 -16.69 -5.70
C VAL A 369 37.76 -15.81 -5.90
N GLY A 370 37.58 -14.48 -5.91
CA GLY A 370 38.65 -13.51 -6.14
C GLY A 370 39.65 -13.41 -4.99
N SER A 371 39.20 -13.52 -3.74
CA SER A 371 40.07 -13.54 -2.56
C SER A 371 40.81 -14.88 -2.38
N GLY A 372 40.27 -15.96 -2.94
CA GLY A 372 40.80 -17.31 -2.79
C GLY A 372 40.65 -17.89 -1.39
N THR A 373 39.98 -17.20 -0.47
CA THR A 373 39.73 -17.64 0.90
C THR A 373 38.26 -18.03 1.06
N MET A 374 37.99 -19.34 1.07
CA MET A 374 36.68 -19.92 1.36
C MET A 374 36.78 -20.84 2.56
N ASP A 375 35.83 -20.71 3.50
CA ASP A 375 35.58 -21.74 4.49
C ASP A 375 35.03 -23.03 3.83
N ASP A 376 34.92 -24.10 4.61
CA ASP A 376 34.48 -25.39 4.09
C ASP A 376 32.99 -25.38 3.71
N GLU A 377 32.16 -24.59 4.40
CA GLU A 377 30.71 -24.50 4.14
C GLU A 377 30.43 -23.81 2.79
N ILE A 378 31.07 -22.68 2.52
CA ILE A 378 30.98 -21.95 1.26
C ILE A 378 31.52 -22.80 0.10
N ARG A 379 32.59 -23.57 0.35
CA ARG A 379 33.17 -24.46 -0.67
C ARG A 379 32.23 -25.60 -1.04
N GLU A 380 31.60 -26.23 -0.04
CA GLU A 380 30.56 -27.24 -0.28
C GLU A 380 29.39 -26.64 -1.08
N GLU A 381 28.91 -25.46 -0.68
CA GLU A 381 27.83 -24.76 -1.39
C GLU A 381 28.18 -24.46 -2.86
N LEU A 382 29.37 -23.94 -3.12
CA LEU A 382 29.86 -23.67 -4.49
C LEU A 382 29.87 -24.96 -5.32
N ASN A 383 30.38 -26.05 -4.75
CA ASN A 383 30.49 -27.34 -5.43
C ASN A 383 29.11 -27.94 -5.77
N ASP A 384 28.10 -27.70 -4.94
CA ASP A 384 26.73 -28.10 -5.22
C ASP A 384 26.20 -27.39 -6.48
N TYR A 385 26.38 -26.07 -6.58
CA TYR A 385 25.99 -25.31 -7.77
C TYR A 385 26.78 -25.71 -9.01
N MET A 386 28.09 -25.92 -8.90
CA MET A 386 28.91 -26.42 -10.01
C MET A 386 28.42 -27.78 -10.50
N THR A 387 27.95 -28.64 -9.59
CA THR A 387 27.36 -29.92 -9.98
C THR A 387 26.06 -29.71 -10.76
N MET A 388 25.20 -28.78 -10.35
CA MET A 388 23.98 -28.45 -11.10
C MET A 388 24.30 -27.83 -12.48
N PHE A 389 25.30 -26.94 -12.58
CA PHE A 389 25.74 -26.36 -13.85
C PHE A 389 26.28 -27.43 -14.81
N MET A 390 27.03 -28.40 -14.29
CA MET A 390 27.50 -29.56 -15.06
C MET A 390 26.34 -30.42 -15.60
N GLN A 391 25.25 -30.55 -14.83
CA GLN A 391 24.04 -31.27 -15.25
C GLN A 391 23.29 -30.55 -16.38
N ASN A 392 23.31 -29.22 -16.39
CA ASN A 392 22.74 -28.39 -17.47
C ASN A 392 23.67 -28.18 -18.67
N GLU A 393 24.78 -28.93 -18.74
CA GLU A 393 25.76 -28.85 -19.83
C GLU A 393 26.51 -27.51 -19.94
N TRP A 394 26.52 -26.71 -18.87
CA TRP A 394 27.26 -25.45 -18.79
C TRP A 394 28.74 -25.68 -18.45
N HIS A 395 29.39 -26.60 -19.16
CA HIS A 395 30.73 -27.11 -18.84
C HIS A 395 31.82 -26.05 -18.98
N GLU A 396 31.63 -25.08 -19.87
CA GLU A 396 32.61 -24.02 -20.12
C GLU A 396 32.75 -23.11 -18.91
N PHE A 397 31.64 -22.60 -18.38
CA PHE A 397 31.64 -21.79 -17.16
C PHE A 397 32.28 -22.52 -15.97
N VAL A 398 31.90 -23.80 -15.78
CA VAL A 398 32.47 -24.63 -14.70
C VAL A 398 33.98 -24.82 -14.88
N TYR A 399 34.45 -24.98 -16.12
CA TYR A 399 35.87 -25.10 -16.41
C TYR A 399 36.61 -23.80 -16.07
N GLU A 400 36.12 -22.65 -16.52
CA GLU A 400 36.74 -21.35 -16.29
C GLU A 400 36.84 -21.04 -14.79
N LEU A 401 35.77 -21.30 -14.03
CA LEU A 401 35.76 -21.07 -12.59
C LEU A 401 36.76 -21.98 -11.84
N TYR A 402 36.75 -23.29 -12.11
CA TYR A 402 37.70 -24.20 -11.45
C TYR A 402 39.14 -23.94 -11.89
N TRP A 403 39.35 -23.41 -13.09
CA TRP A 403 40.66 -22.98 -13.56
C TRP A 403 41.18 -21.81 -12.73
N GLU A 404 40.34 -20.80 -12.50
CA GLU A 404 40.66 -19.66 -11.63
C GLU A 404 40.93 -20.10 -10.19
N LEU A 405 40.03 -20.89 -9.60
CA LEU A 405 40.19 -21.40 -8.24
C LEU A 405 41.46 -22.24 -8.05
N TYR A 406 41.81 -23.08 -9.02
CA TYR A 406 43.03 -23.87 -8.99
C TYR A 406 44.29 -23.01 -9.12
N ASN A 407 44.29 -21.98 -9.96
CA ASN A 407 45.45 -21.11 -10.12
C ASN A 407 45.70 -20.26 -8.87
N SER A 408 44.64 -19.79 -8.23
CA SER A 408 44.72 -19.03 -6.98
C SER A 408 45.07 -19.92 -5.79
N ASN A 409 44.63 -21.18 -5.78
CA ASN A 409 44.89 -22.13 -4.69
C ASN A 409 45.35 -23.52 -5.18
N PRO A 410 46.56 -23.66 -5.74
CA PRO A 410 47.04 -24.93 -6.31
C PRO A 410 47.15 -26.08 -5.30
N GLN A 411 47.23 -25.75 -4.00
CA GLN A 411 47.32 -26.69 -2.88
C GLN A 411 46.00 -27.41 -2.56
N ILE A 412 44.87 -26.92 -3.04
CA ILE A 412 43.56 -27.54 -2.79
C ILE A 412 43.33 -28.62 -3.86
N ASP A 413 43.50 -29.88 -3.45
CA ASP A 413 43.39 -31.05 -4.32
C ASP A 413 42.03 -31.21 -4.99
N GLU A 414 40.96 -30.76 -4.32
CA GLU A 414 39.59 -30.86 -4.84
C GLU A 414 39.41 -30.04 -6.13
N TYR A 415 39.89 -28.79 -6.16
CA TYR A 415 39.80 -27.92 -7.35
C TYR A 415 40.52 -28.54 -8.54
N ARG A 416 41.70 -29.13 -8.32
CA ARG A 416 42.42 -29.87 -9.36
C ARG A 416 41.59 -31.04 -9.91
N ARG A 417 40.98 -31.85 -9.03
CA ARG A 417 40.15 -33.00 -9.45
C ARG A 417 38.94 -32.55 -10.27
N ARG A 418 38.22 -31.52 -9.80
CA ARG A 418 37.06 -30.96 -10.50
C ARG A 418 37.44 -30.33 -11.84
N LEU A 419 38.56 -29.62 -11.89
CA LEU A 419 39.11 -29.04 -13.12
C LEU A 419 39.48 -30.10 -14.16
N ILE A 420 40.04 -31.25 -13.75
CA ILE A 420 40.30 -32.38 -14.66
C ILE A 420 38.98 -32.87 -15.29
N VAL A 421 37.93 -33.02 -14.49
CA VAL A 421 36.60 -33.45 -14.97
C VAL A 421 36.02 -32.43 -15.96
N ALA A 422 36.05 -31.14 -15.63
CA ALA A 422 35.57 -30.07 -16.51
C ALA A 422 36.41 -29.96 -17.81
N SER A 423 37.73 -30.18 -17.72
CA SER A 423 38.63 -30.21 -18.88
C SER A 423 38.28 -31.32 -19.87
N VAL A 424 37.94 -32.51 -19.37
CA VAL A 424 37.51 -33.62 -20.24
C VAL A 424 36.17 -33.29 -20.91
N LYS A 425 35.23 -32.70 -20.17
CA LYS A 425 33.89 -32.35 -20.68
C LYS A 425 33.92 -31.23 -21.72
N THR A 426 34.90 -30.33 -21.63
CA THR A 426 35.13 -29.26 -22.61
C THR A 426 36.16 -29.62 -23.70
N ASN A 427 36.49 -30.91 -23.86
CA ASN A 427 37.42 -31.44 -24.87
C ASN A 427 38.88 -30.91 -24.78
N ARG A 428 39.32 -30.51 -23.59
CA ARG A 428 40.68 -30.07 -23.25
C ARG A 428 41.53 -31.22 -22.69
N VAL A 429 41.60 -32.33 -23.42
CA VAL A 429 42.18 -33.60 -22.96
C VAL A 429 43.67 -33.47 -22.61
N GLU A 430 44.45 -32.72 -23.39
CA GLU A 430 45.88 -32.50 -23.09
C GLU A 430 46.09 -31.76 -21.77
N GLN A 431 45.19 -30.82 -21.45
CA GLN A 431 45.24 -30.05 -20.21
C GLN A 431 44.88 -30.92 -19.01
N ALA A 432 43.84 -31.77 -19.16
CA ALA A 432 43.51 -32.80 -18.19
C ALA A 432 44.69 -33.74 -17.92
N GLN A 433 45.38 -34.22 -18.96
CA GLN A 433 46.55 -35.09 -18.84
C GLN A 433 47.71 -34.40 -18.11
N LYS A 434 47.99 -33.13 -18.41
CA LYS A 434 49.02 -32.33 -17.71
C LYS A 434 48.72 -32.17 -16.21
N LEU A 435 47.45 -31.97 -15.86
CA LEU A 435 47.02 -31.85 -14.46
C LEU A 435 47.11 -33.19 -13.70
N VAL A 436 46.81 -34.31 -14.37
CA VAL A 436 46.99 -35.66 -13.83
C VAL A 436 48.48 -36.01 -13.66
N ALA A 437 49.33 -35.61 -14.60
CA ALA A 437 50.76 -35.91 -14.56
C ALA A 437 51.50 -35.23 -13.39
N LYS A 438 51.00 -34.08 -12.89
CA LYS A 438 51.52 -33.41 -11.69
C LYS A 438 51.21 -34.15 -10.37
N VAL A 439 50.59 -35.33 -10.42
CA VAL A 439 50.28 -36.20 -9.27
C VAL A 439 51.43 -37.18 -8.97
N ALA A 440 52.32 -37.41 -9.94
CA ALA A 440 53.52 -38.26 -9.81
C ALA A 440 54.77 -37.41 -9.54
#